data_AF-L1PAS8-F1
#
_entry.id   AF-L1PAS8-F1
#
_cell.length_a   1.000
_cell.length_b   1.000
_cell.length_c   1.000
_cell.angle_alpha   90.00
_cell.angle_beta   90.00
_cell.angle_gamma   90.00
#
_symmetry.space_group_name_H-M   'P 1'
#
loop_
_entity.id
_entity.type
_entity.pdbx_description
1 polymer ?
#
loop_
_entity_poly.entity_id
_entity_poly.type
_entity_poly.pdbx_seq_one_letter_code
_entity_poly.pdbx_strand_id
1 'polypeptide(L)' 'MIAMGSPKAGNHNDLYEIEEVLKEILAFLEEAGIEHKGLFLNADAGFDSKSFREFLESKEIIANI' A
#
# COMPACT_ATOMS: atom_id res chain seq x y z
N MET A 1 2.28 -9.17 -14.66
CA MET A 1 1.14 -9.34 -13.73
C MET A 1 0.92 -8.01 -13.05
N ILE A 2 -0.33 -7.58 -12.91
CA ILE A 2 -0.69 -6.32 -12.25
C ILE A 2 -1.56 -6.69 -11.06
N ALA A 3 -1.19 -6.26 -9.86
CA ALA A 3 -2.05 -6.30 -8.68
C ALA A 3 -2.66 -4.90 -8.49
N MET A 4 -3.93 -4.84 -8.12
CA MET A 4 -4.67 -3.58 -7.97
C MET A 4 -5.70 -3.73 -6.87
N GLY A 5 -5.80 -2.73 -5.99
CA GLY A 5 -6.86 -2.69 -4.99
C GLY A 5 -8.16 -2.11 -5.57
N SER A 6 -9.22 -2.20 -4.79
CA SER A 6 -10.55 -1.74 -5.17
C SER A 6 -10.59 -0.22 -5.39
N PRO A 7 -11.31 0.27 -6.41
CA PRO A 7 -11.41 1.69 -6.67
C PRO A 7 -12.07 2.42 -5.49
N LYS A 8 -11.56 3.61 -5.17
CA LYS A 8 -12.12 4.51 -4.15
C LYS A 8 -12.77 5.73 -4.81
N ALA A 9 -13.86 6.21 -4.21
CA ALA A 9 -14.52 7.41 -4.68
C ALA A 9 -13.69 8.66 -4.35
N GLY A 10 -13.68 9.65 -5.24
CA GLY A 10 -12.80 10.84 -5.14
C GLY A 10 -13.23 11.89 -4.11
N ASN A 11 -14.20 11.59 -3.26
CA ASN A 11 -14.70 12.47 -2.20
C ASN A 11 -14.04 12.21 -0.84
N HIS A 12 -12.93 11.47 -0.83
CA HIS A 12 -12.15 11.11 0.35
C HIS A 12 -10.72 11.63 0.24
N ASN A 13 -10.00 11.70 1.36
CA ASN A 13 -8.57 12.02 1.35
C ASN A 13 -7.73 10.80 0.96
N ASP A 14 -6.45 11.02 0.69
CA ASP A 14 -5.53 9.99 0.19
C ASP A 14 -5.31 8.84 1.17
N LEU A 15 -5.41 9.11 2.48
CA LEU A 15 -5.24 8.10 3.54
C LEU A 15 -6.50 7.26 3.79
N TYR A 16 -7.62 7.60 3.17
CA TYR A 16 -8.86 6.89 3.38
C TYR A 16 -8.76 5.44 2.90
N GLU A 17 -8.82 4.51 3.87
CA GLU A 17 -8.73 3.06 3.64
C GLU A 17 -7.45 2.60 2.91
N ILE A 18 -6.38 3.40 2.92
CA ILE A 18 -5.14 3.08 2.20
C ILE A 18 -4.52 1.75 2.64
N GLU A 19 -4.59 1.43 3.94
CA GLU A 19 -4.11 0.15 4.47
C GLU A 19 -4.93 -1.03 3.94
N GLU A 20 -6.25 -0.89 3.79
CA GLU A 20 -7.11 -1.95 3.24
C GLU A 20 -6.84 -2.15 1.75
N VAL A 21 -6.71 -1.07 0.99
CA VAL A 21 -6.31 -1.13 -0.43
C VAL A 21 -4.97 -1.81 -0.60
N LEU A 22 -3.99 -1.50 0.25
CA LEU A 22 -2.68 -2.11 0.17
C LEU A 22 -2.74 -3.60 0.58
N LYS A 23 -3.54 -3.99 1.58
CA LYS A 23 -3.77 -5.42 1.91
C LYS A 23 -4.34 -6.20 0.73
N GLU A 24 -5.28 -5.63 -0.03
CA GLU A 24 -5.82 -6.27 -1.25
C GLU A 24 -4.70 -6.51 -2.28
N ILE A 25 -3.85 -5.51 -2.52
CA ILE A 25 -2.72 -5.63 -3.44
C ILE A 25 -1.73 -6.70 -2.97
N LEU A 26 -1.38 -6.71 -1.68
CA LEU A 26 -0.45 -7.67 -1.10
C LEU A 26 -0.99 -9.10 -1.16
N ALA A 27 -2.30 -9.30 -0.93
CA ALA A 27 -2.94 -10.60 -1.07
C ALA A 27 -2.82 -11.14 -2.52
N PHE A 28 -3.02 -10.28 -3.53
CA PHE A 28 -2.80 -10.69 -4.92
C PHE A 28 -1.34 -11.07 -5.22
N LEU A 29 -0.36 -10.36 -4.65
CA LEU A 29 1.05 -10.72 -4.81
C LEU A 29 1.36 -12.06 -4.14
N GLU A 30 0.82 -12.30 -2.95
CA GLU A 30 0.98 -13.56 -2.21
C GLU A 30 0.37 -14.74 -2.98
N GLU A 31 -0.87 -14.61 -3.48
CA GLU A 31 -1.53 -15.61 -4.32
C GLU A 31 -0.75 -15.92 -5.60
N ALA A 32 -0.06 -14.93 -6.15
CA ALA A 32 0.81 -15.06 -7.31
C ALA A 32 2.20 -15.65 -6.99
N GLY A 33 2.53 -15.85 -5.71
CA GLY A 33 3.88 -16.26 -5.27
C GLY A 33 4.95 -15.20 -5.50
N ILE A 34 4.57 -13.92 -5.53
CA ILE A 34 5.46 -12.77 -5.71
C ILE A 34 5.81 -12.18 -4.34
N GLU A 35 7.10 -12.13 -4.02
CA GLU A 35 7.59 -11.51 -2.79
C GLU A 35 7.49 -9.98 -2.85
N HIS A 36 7.00 -9.37 -1.77
CA HIS A 36 6.84 -7.93 -1.62
C HIS A 36 7.77 -7.30 -0.58
N LYS A 37 8.39 -8.12 0.27
CA LYS A 37 9.35 -7.65 1.27
C LYS A 37 10.55 -7.00 0.60
N GLY A 38 10.96 -5.84 1.13
CA GLY A 38 12.05 -5.01 0.60
C GLY A 38 11.67 -4.17 -0.61
N LEU A 39 10.42 -4.22 -1.10
CA LEU A 39 9.96 -3.33 -2.15
C LEU A 39 9.86 -1.88 -1.65
N PHE A 40 10.02 -0.93 -2.57
CA PHE A 40 9.81 0.48 -2.30
C PHE A 40 8.38 0.88 -2.69
N LEU A 41 7.66 1.54 -1.79
CA LEU A 41 6.43 2.26 -2.14
C LEU A 41 6.80 3.72 -2.45
N ASN A 42 6.57 4.14 -3.69
CA ASN A 42 6.69 5.53 -4.11
C ASN A 42 5.29 6.14 -4.18
N ALA A 43 5.04 7.19 -3.40
CA ALA A 43 3.77 7.92 -3.35
C ALA A 43 4.04 9.39 -3.03
N ASP A 44 3.04 10.25 -3.22
CA ASP A 44 3.15 11.66 -2.86
C ASP A 44 2.95 11.90 -1.35
N ALA A 45 3.24 13.14 -0.93
CA ALA A 45 3.18 13.55 0.47
C ALA A 45 1.76 13.47 1.10
N GLY A 46 0.69 13.35 0.31
CA GLY A 46 -0.67 13.13 0.81
C GLY A 46 -0.85 11.78 1.51
N PHE A 47 0.00 10.81 1.18
CA PHE A 47 0.04 9.50 1.83
C PHE A 47 0.98 9.43 3.04
N ASP A 48 1.75 10.49 3.34
CA ASP A 48 2.69 10.49 4.44
C ASP A 48 1.97 10.68 5.79
N SER A 49 1.66 9.55 6.44
CA SER A 49 1.21 9.52 7.82
C SER A 49 2.01 8.53 8.64
N LYS A 50 2.13 8.82 9.93
CA LYS A 50 2.82 7.95 10.89
C LYS A 50 2.25 6.53 10.88
N SER A 51 0.91 6.39 10.94
CA SER A 51 0.27 5.08 10.95
C SER A 51 0.53 4.31 9.66
N PHE A 52 0.49 4.98 8.50
CA PHE A 52 0.76 4.31 7.23
C PHE A 52 2.23 3.89 7.10
N ARG A 53 3.18 4.71 7.57
CA ARG A 53 4.59 4.31 7.62
C ARG A 53 4.82 3.10 8.53
N GLU A 54 4.22 3.08 9.72
CA GLU A 54 4.27 1.92 10.63
C GLU A 54 3.65 0.68 10.00
N PHE A 55 2.55 0.84 9.24
CA PHE A 55 1.95 -0.25 8.47
C PHE A 55 2.91 -0.80 7.40
N LEU A 56 3.54 0.07 6.60
CA LEU A 56 4.52 -0.33 5.58
C LEU A 56 5.72 -1.06 6.19
N GLU A 57 6.27 -0.54 7.28
CA GLU A 57 7.37 -1.16 8.02
C GLU A 57 6.99 -2.56 8.51
N SER A 58 5.75 -2.75 9.02
CA SER A 58 5.26 -4.06 9.45
C SER A 58 5.15 -5.10 8.31
N LYS A 59 5.14 -4.63 7.05
CA LYS A 59 5.15 -5.45 5.83
C LYS A 59 6.53 -5.52 5.17
N GLU A 60 7.56 -4.97 5.82
CA GLU A 60 8.92 -4.85 5.29
C GLU A 60 8.96 -4.08 3.95
N ILE A 61 8.03 -3.13 3.74
CA ILE A 61 7.99 -2.25 2.57
C ILE A 61 8.67 -0.93 2.92
N ILE A 62 9.60 -0.50 2.08
CA ILE A 62 10.38 0.72 2.27
C ILE A 62 9.58 1.90 1.73
N ALA A 63 9.17 2.81 2.60
CA ALA A 63 8.43 3.99 2.22
C ALA A 63 9.36 5.04 1.59
N ASN A 64 9.16 5.35 0.30
CA ASN A 64 9.75 6.50 -0.40
C ASN A 64 8.64 7.53 -0.67
N ILE A 65 8.15 8.10 0.42
CA ILE A 65 7.03 9.05 0.50
C ILE A 65 7.41 10.19 1.43
#